data_AF-A0A1E2SJ72-F1
#
_entry.id   AF-A0A1E2SJ72-F1
#
_cell.length_a   1.000
_cell.length_b   1.000
_cell.length_c   1.000
_cell.angle_alpha   90.00
_cell.angle_beta   90.00
_cell.angle_gamma   90.00
#
_symmetry.space_group_name_H-M   'P 1'
#
loop_
_entity.id
_entity.type
_entity.pdbx_description
1 polymer ?
#
loop_
_entity_poly.entity_id
_entity_poly.type
_entity_poly.pdbx_seq_one_letter_code
_entity_poly.pdbx_strand_id
1 'polypeptide(L)'
;MMQSSILFLTVAETIAGLQTFAQIHIITSGGPSGGTTNFVYRLYQLAFGNGTPDFGRASVIAIVLVLLVAAITALQFRLFGRERTV
;
A
#
# COMPACT_ATOMS: atom_id res chain seq x y z
N MET A 1 -10.05 -13.68 -22.62
CA MET A 1 -8.69 -13.18 -22.28
C MET A 1 -8.73 -11.82 -21.58
N MET A 2 -9.56 -10.85 -22.02
CA MET A 2 -9.60 -9.49 -21.45
C MET A 2 -10.05 -9.40 -19.98
N GLN A 3 -11.06 -10.16 -19.54
CA GLN A 3 -11.56 -10.09 -18.15
C GLN A 3 -10.52 -10.53 -17.11
N SER A 4 -9.71 -11.55 -17.42
CA SER A 4 -8.60 -11.97 -16.55
C SER A 4 -7.49 -10.92 -16.45
N SER A 5 -7.21 -10.21 -17.54
CA SER A 5 -6.20 -9.14 -17.58
C SER A 5 -6.63 -7.91 -16.78
N ILE A 6 -7.91 -7.52 -16.85
CA ILE A 6 -8.46 -6.40 -16.07
C ILE A 6 -8.35 -6.69 -14.57
N LEU A 7 -8.73 -7.89 -14.14
CA LEU A 7 -8.64 -8.28 -12.73
C LEU A 7 -7.19 -8.20 -12.21
N PHE A 8 -6.24 -8.72 -12.97
CA PHE A 8 -4.82 -8.62 -12.64
C PHE A 8 -4.34 -7.17 -12.55
N LEU A 9 -4.65 -6.35 -13.55
CA LEU A 9 -4.26 -4.94 -13.59
C LEU A 9 -4.88 -4.16 -12.42
N THR A 10 -6.16 -4.37 -12.12
CA THR A 10 -6.84 -3.69 -11.01
C THR A 10 -6.20 -4.03 -9.67
N VAL A 11 -5.89 -5.30 -9.43
CA VAL A 11 -5.21 -5.73 -8.18
C VAL A 11 -3.82 -5.08 -8.11
N ALA A 12 -3.03 -5.19 -9.19
CA ALA A 12 -1.67 -4.63 -9.23
C ALA A 12 -1.65 -3.11 -9.00
N GLU A 13 -2.51 -2.36 -9.69
CA GLU A 13 -2.62 -0.90 -9.54
C GLU A 13 -3.15 -0.50 -8.15
N THR A 14 -4.07 -1.27 -7.57
CA THR A 14 -4.54 -1.00 -6.20
C THR A 14 -3.38 -1.13 -5.20
N ILE A 15 -2.57 -2.19 -5.33
CA ILE A 15 -1.40 -2.41 -4.47
C ILE A 15 -0.38 -1.29 -4.67
N ALA A 16 -0.09 -0.92 -5.93
CA ALA A 16 0.84 0.15 -6.26
C ALA A 16 0.40 1.51 -5.68
N GLY A 17 -0.88 1.85 -5.78
CA GLY A 17 -1.45 3.07 -5.18
C GLY A 17 -1.29 3.10 -3.66
N LEU A 18 -1.60 1.99 -2.98
CA LEU A 18 -1.44 1.88 -1.52
C LEU A 18 0.03 1.96 -1.06
N GLN A 19 0.97 1.52 -1.90
CA GLN A 19 2.41 1.51 -1.61
C GLN A 19 3.17 2.71 -2.19
N THR A 20 2.47 3.73 -2.70
CA THR A 20 3.11 4.88 -3.35
C THR A 20 3.99 5.66 -2.38
N PHE A 21 5.31 5.56 -2.52
CA PHE A 21 6.26 6.30 -1.68
C PHE A 21 6.83 7.53 -2.38
N ALA A 22 7.37 7.33 -3.59
CA ALA A 22 8.15 8.33 -4.28
C ALA A 22 7.36 9.62 -4.54
N GLN A 23 6.10 9.51 -5.00
CA GLN A 23 5.26 10.67 -5.28
C GLN A 23 5.01 11.51 -4.03
N ILE A 24 4.73 10.86 -2.89
CA ILE A 24 4.51 11.56 -1.61
C ILE A 24 5.79 12.26 -1.17
N HIS A 25 6.93 11.57 -1.22
CA HIS A 25 8.21 12.10 -0.77
C HIS A 25 8.70 13.27 -1.64
N ILE A 26 8.58 13.18 -2.96
CA ILE A 26 9.12 14.20 -3.89
C ILE A 26 8.24 15.44 -3.92
N ILE A 27 6.91 15.27 -3.96
CA ILE A 27 5.99 16.37 -4.25
C ILE A 27 5.52 17.07 -2.98
N THR A 28 5.26 16.30 -1.91
CA THR A 28 4.54 16.83 -0.73
C THR A 28 5.32 16.72 0.57
N SER A 29 6.33 15.84 0.62
CA SER A 29 7.01 15.46 1.86
C SER A 29 6.06 15.15 3.03
N GLY A 30 4.86 14.63 2.72
CA GLY A 30 3.83 14.35 3.72
C GLY A 30 3.03 15.55 4.24
N GLY A 31 3.10 16.72 3.61
CA GLY A 31 2.42 17.95 4.05
C GLY A 31 1.01 18.19 3.46
N PRO A 32 0.22 19.12 4.03
CA PRO A 32 0.43 19.81 5.31
C PRO A 32 -0.08 18.95 6.48
N SER A 33 0.68 18.88 7.58
CA SER A 33 0.34 18.14 8.81
C SER A 33 0.10 16.63 8.65
N GLY A 34 0.77 15.96 7.72
CA GLY A 34 0.60 14.52 7.53
C GLY A 34 -0.56 14.14 6.59
N GLY A 35 -1.28 15.12 6.02
CA GLY A 35 -2.49 14.88 5.22
C GLY A 35 -2.29 14.03 3.96
N THR A 36 -1.07 13.98 3.42
CA THR A 36 -0.71 13.18 2.24
C THR A 36 0.11 11.93 2.58
N THR A 37 0.26 11.61 3.87
CA THR A 37 1.10 10.48 4.29
C THR A 37 0.38 9.13 4.13
N ASN A 38 1.13 8.11 3.77
CA ASN A 38 0.67 6.72 3.78
C ASN A 38 1.55 5.85 4.69
N PHE A 39 1.16 4.58 4.86
CA PHE A 39 1.88 3.62 5.70
C PHE A 39 3.35 3.46 5.30
N VAL A 40 3.66 3.41 4.01
CA VAL A 40 5.04 3.27 3.50
C VAL A 40 5.87 4.50 3.83
N TYR A 41 5.31 5.70 3.61
CA TYR A 41 5.99 6.95 3.92
C TYR A 41 6.22 7.11 5.43
N ARG A 42 5.27 6.69 6.27
CA ARG A 42 5.42 6.71 7.73
C ARG A 42 6.50 5.72 8.21
N LEU A 43 6.55 4.52 7.62
CA LEU A 43 7.59 3.53 7.88
C LEU A 43 8.97 4.11 7.55
N TYR A 44 9.11 4.75 6.40
CA TYR A 44 10.36 5.40 6.00
C TYR A 44 10.80 6.49 6.99
N GLN A 45 9.87 7.36 7.44
CA GLN A 45 10.19 8.38 8.43
C GLN A 45 10.66 7.78 9.77
N LEU A 46 10.02 6.71 10.23
CA LEU A 46 10.39 6.04 11.49
C LEU A 46 11.75 5.32 11.38
N ALA A 47 12.02 4.70 10.24
CA ALA A 47 13.26 3.97 10.03
C ALA A 47 14.45 4.88 9.69
N PHE A 48 14.25 6.01 9.01
CA PHE A 48 15.35 6.80 8.43
C PHE A 48 15.22 8.32 8.59
N GLY A 49 14.05 8.86 9.00
CA GLY A 49 13.78 10.30 9.00
C GLY A 49 14.18 11.06 10.25
N ASN A 50 14.20 10.43 11.43
CA ASN A 50 14.31 11.11 12.74
C ASN A 50 15.72 11.09 13.36
N GLY A 51 16.77 10.71 12.63
CA GLY A 51 18.15 10.63 13.14
C GLY A 51 18.43 9.48 14.12
N THR A 52 17.40 8.97 14.82
CA THR A 52 17.42 7.69 15.55
C THR A 52 16.48 6.71 14.87
N PRO A 53 17.01 5.65 14.22
CA PRO A 53 16.20 4.72 13.47
C PRO A 53 15.41 3.79 14.40
N ASP A 54 14.09 3.89 14.37
CA ASP A 54 13.17 3.16 15.28
C ASP A 54 12.61 1.92 14.56
N PHE A 55 13.49 0.96 14.29
CA PHE A 55 13.19 -0.24 13.49
C PHE A 55 12.08 -1.10 14.08
N GLY A 56 11.94 -1.13 15.42
CA GLY A 56 10.89 -1.90 16.09
C GLY A 56 9.50 -1.41 15.71
N ARG A 57 9.27 -0.09 15.80
CA ARG A 57 7.98 0.52 15.43
C ARG A 57 7.75 0.48 13.92
N ALA A 58 8.79 0.68 13.13
CA ALA A 58 8.72 0.55 11.68
C ALA A 58 8.32 -0.86 11.22
N SER A 59 8.85 -1.91 11.87
CA SER A 59 8.55 -3.30 11.54
C SER A 59 7.10 -3.70 11.83
N VAL A 60 6.52 -3.23 12.96
CA VAL A 60 5.10 -3.44 13.26
C VAL A 60 4.20 -2.83 12.18
N ILE A 61 4.51 -1.60 11.76
CA ILE A 61 3.76 -0.93 10.67
C ILE A 61 3.92 -1.69 9.35
N ALA A 62 5.11 -2.23 9.07
CA ALA A 62 5.36 -3.04 7.88
C ALA A 62 4.47 -4.29 7.86
N ILE A 63 4.42 -5.02 8.97
CA ILE A 63 3.61 -6.24 9.09
C ILE A 63 2.11 -5.93 8.94
N VAL A 64 1.63 -4.84 9.58
CA VAL A 64 0.24 -4.39 9.44
C VAL A 64 -0.07 -4.05 7.98
N LEU A 65 0.83 -3.36 7.28
CA LEU A 65 0.66 -3.04 5.87
C LEU A 65 0.57 -4.30 5.00
N VAL A 66 1.44 -5.29 5.25
CA VAL A 66 1.41 -6.57 4.53
C VAL A 66 0.07 -7.28 4.74
N LEU A 67 -0.41 -7.35 5.99
CA LEU A 67 -1.72 -7.96 6.30
C LEU A 67 -2.87 -7.22 5.63
N LEU A 68 -2.82 -5.88 5.60
CA LEU A 68 -3.84 -5.05 4.96
C LEU A 68 -3.87 -5.26 3.44
N VAL A 69 -2.71 -5.27 2.79
CA VAL A 69 -2.59 -5.54 1.35
C VAL A 69 -3.05 -6.96 1.03
N ALA A 70 -2.67 -7.96 1.84
CA ALA A 70 -3.11 -9.34 1.66
C ALA A 70 -4.64 -9.47 1.82
N ALA A 71 -5.22 -8.80 2.81
CA ALA A 71 -6.68 -8.81 3.02
C ALA A 71 -7.44 -8.16 1.86
N ILE A 72 -6.97 -7.00 1.38
CA ILE A 72 -7.56 -6.32 0.20
C ILE A 72 -7.43 -7.21 -1.03
N THR A 73 -6.25 -7.81 -1.25
CA THR A 73 -6.01 -8.71 -2.38
C THR A 73 -6.94 -9.92 -2.31
N ALA A 74 -7.04 -10.60 -1.17
CA ALA A 74 -7.94 -11.73 -0.98
C ALA A 74 -9.42 -11.34 -1.20
N LEU A 75 -9.82 -10.14 -0.76
CA LEU A 75 -11.16 -9.62 -0.99
C LEU A 75 -11.41 -9.35 -2.48
N GLN A 76 -10.47 -8.72 -3.18
CA GLN A 76 -10.56 -8.48 -4.62
C GLN A 76 -10.67 -9.80 -5.39
N PHE A 77 -9.84 -10.80 -5.06
CA PHE A 77 -9.94 -12.13 -5.67
C PHE A 77 -11.28 -12.81 -5.38
N ARG A 78 -11.86 -12.65 -4.18
CA ARG A 78 -13.16 -13.23 -3.83
C ARG A 78 -14.35 -12.55 -4.52
N LEU A 79 -14.28 -11.23 -4.70
CA LEU A 79 -15.34 -10.44 -5.35
C LEU A 79 -15.31 -10.65 -6.88
N PHE A 80 -14.17 -10.45 -7.51
CA PHE A 80 -14.03 -10.57 -8.96
C PHE A 80 -13.89 -12.01 -9.45
N GLY A 81 -13.48 -12.95 -8.58
CA GLY A 81 -13.48 -14.38 -8.87
C GLY A 81 -14.87 -14.99 -9.01
N ARG A 82 -15.94 -14.29 -8.60
CA ARG A 82 -17.34 -14.73 -8.69
C ARG A 82 -18.03 -14.40 -10.02
N GLU A 83 -17.40 -13.65 -10.92
CA GLU A 83 -17.97 -13.36 -12.25
C GLU A 83 -17.83 -14.52 -13.27
N ARG A 84 -17.41 -15.71 -12.83
CA ARG A 84 -17.22 -16.89 -13.68
C ARG A 84 -18.37 -17.91 -13.68
N THR A 85 -19.56 -17.53 -13.20
CA THR A 85 -20.74 -18.40 -13.30
C THR A 85 -21.96 -17.62 -13.77
N VAL A 86 -22.00 -17.34 -15.08
CA VAL A 86 -23.21 -17.43 -15.91
C VAL A 86 -22.78 -17.66 -17.36
#